data_AF-A0A8B6FV10-F1
#
_entry.id   AF-A0A8B6FV10-F1
#
_cell.length_a   1.000
_cell.length_b   1.000
_cell.length_c   1.000
_cell.angle_alpha   90.00
_cell.angle_beta   90.00
_cell.angle_gamma   90.00
#
_symmetry.space_group_name_H-M   'P 1'
#
loop_
_entity.id
_entity.type
_entity.pdbx_description
1 polymer ?
#
loop_
_entity_poly.entity_id
_entity_poly.type
_entity_poly.pdbx_seq_one_letter_code
_entity_poly.pdbx_strand_id
1 'polypeptide(L)'
;MMSSYSSQCESCSEDGKSKVALRFCSDCDERLCRECVEYHKKCKATKSHNLIDLASMLRSTIPNVNTLCEFHEDVYLDFYCMQHDTVCCRKCIPSSHQSCKDVLLLEVASEHIKISSAFDDTFREWQNIHKTLEHLRQNFNDNVNELKKSESSICEEVRVWKRNLIKQINTFEEKIKIDLSNDMTRDLDQLKKLNTETSELHDNVKERGQELQFLKEYGSNNQLYLMLTEQGKGVQNVVKRVQEMTLSYKKTRLKFEKTADIDLKSIGSISEVKEAHDIQYSPVKLQQAHVQPERVDTILTFKKAITEQLKLTNKLHISDLAI
;
A
#
# COMPACT_ATOMS: atom_id res chain seq x y z
N MET A 1 40.45 -8.45 26.97
CA MET A 1 41.44 -9.53 27.01
C MET A 1 42.65 -9.12 27.85
N MET A 2 42.74 -9.53 29.13
CA MET A 2 44.07 -9.79 29.72
C MET A 2 44.41 -11.25 29.44
N SER A 3 44.53 -11.55 28.13
CA SER A 3 45.11 -12.80 27.66
C SER A 3 46.51 -12.90 28.25
N SER A 4 46.95 -14.12 28.52
CA SER A 4 48.28 -14.42 29.03
C SER A 4 49.31 -13.48 28.41
N TYR A 5 50.31 -13.08 29.19
CA TYR A 5 51.52 -12.45 28.64
C TYR A 5 52.25 -13.49 27.77
N SER A 6 51.64 -13.89 26.64
CA SER A 6 52.27 -14.49 25.49
C SER A 6 53.30 -13.48 25.04
N SER A 7 54.55 -13.75 25.41
CA SER A 7 55.72 -13.02 24.98
C SER A 7 56.04 -13.28 23.51
N GLN A 8 55.08 -13.76 22.71
CA GLN A 8 55.27 -14.22 21.33
C GLN A 8 54.62 -13.27 20.33
N CYS A 9 55.24 -13.15 19.17
CA CYS A 9 54.77 -12.34 18.05
C CYS A 9 53.56 -12.99 17.39
N GLU A 10 52.46 -12.25 17.28
CA GLU A 10 51.18 -12.77 16.83
C GLU A 10 51.20 -13.10 15.33
N SER A 11 51.75 -12.22 14.49
CA SER A 11 51.89 -12.51 13.05
C SER A 11 52.83 -13.71 12.79
N CYS A 12 53.83 -13.94 13.63
CA CYS A 12 54.68 -15.13 13.50
C CYS A 12 53.98 -16.39 13.99
N SER A 13 53.17 -16.29 15.05
CA SER A 13 52.39 -17.42 15.57
C SER A 13 51.35 -17.91 14.56
N GLU A 14 50.75 -17.02 13.78
CA GLU A 14 49.86 -17.39 12.66
C GLU A 14 50.59 -18.24 11.60
N ASP A 15 51.87 -17.94 11.34
CA ASP A 15 52.75 -18.70 10.46
C ASP A 15 53.34 -19.98 11.12
N GLY A 16 52.88 -20.34 12.32
CA GLY A 16 53.40 -21.48 13.09
C GLY A 16 54.82 -21.28 13.66
N LYS A 17 55.32 -20.03 13.68
CA LYS A 17 56.65 -19.68 14.18
C LYS A 17 56.55 -19.02 15.55
N SER A 18 57.23 -19.59 16.55
CA SER A 18 57.36 -18.98 17.87
C SER A 18 58.55 -18.02 17.90
N LYS A 19 58.29 -16.72 17.80
CA LYS A 19 59.31 -15.66 18.00
C LYS A 19 58.90 -14.72 19.12
N VAL A 20 59.86 -14.24 19.90
CA VAL A 20 59.60 -13.32 21.00
C VAL A 20 59.15 -11.96 20.47
N ALA A 21 58.03 -11.45 20.98
CA ALA A 21 57.55 -10.10 20.70
C ALA A 21 58.36 -9.05 21.48
N LEU A 22 58.69 -7.94 20.82
CA LEU A 22 59.45 -6.83 21.40
C LEU A 22 58.61 -5.55 21.48
N ARG A 23 57.62 -5.39 20.61
CA ARG A 23 56.82 -4.18 20.49
C ARG A 23 55.34 -4.55 20.37
N PHE A 24 54.47 -3.70 20.89
CA PHE A 24 53.03 -3.76 20.70
C PHE A 24 52.58 -2.57 19.86
N CYS A 25 51.76 -2.84 18.85
CA CYS A 25 51.21 -1.82 17.98
C CYS A 25 49.80 -1.46 18.44
N SER A 26 49.59 -0.28 19.02
CA SER A 26 48.28 0.08 19.59
C SER A 26 47.17 0.24 18.54
N ASP A 27 47.52 0.60 17.31
CA ASP A 27 46.55 0.79 16.22
C ASP A 27 46.12 -0.53 15.57
N CYS A 28 46.95 -1.58 15.68
CA CYS A 28 46.64 -2.92 15.16
C CYS A 28 46.17 -3.86 16.28
N ASP A 29 46.41 -3.50 17.54
CA ASP A 29 46.25 -4.37 18.71
C ASP A 29 47.09 -5.67 18.61
N GLU A 30 48.29 -5.58 18.03
CA GLU A 30 49.15 -6.74 17.72
C GLU A 30 50.53 -6.67 18.39
N ARG A 31 51.04 -7.84 18.82
CA ARG A 31 52.40 -8.02 19.34
C ARG A 31 53.37 -8.45 18.23
N LEU A 32 54.46 -7.70 18.05
CA LEU A 32 55.39 -7.85 16.94
C LEU A 32 56.82 -8.18 17.41
N CYS A 33 57.46 -9.16 16.77
CA CYS A 33 58.91 -9.41 16.89
C CYS A 33 59.71 -8.36 16.11
N ARG A 34 61.05 -8.42 16.21
CA ARG A 34 61.94 -7.48 15.50
C ARG A 34 61.66 -7.39 14.01
N GLU A 35 61.50 -8.53 13.32
CA GLU A 35 61.33 -8.51 11.86
C GLU A 35 59.95 -7.98 11.46
N CYS A 36 58.91 -8.34 12.22
CA CYS A 36 57.56 -7.82 11.98
C CYS A 36 57.50 -6.30 12.21
N VAL A 37 58.20 -5.76 13.21
CA VAL A 37 58.33 -4.31 13.43
C VAL A 37 59.00 -3.60 12.24
N GLU A 38 60.09 -4.17 11.72
CA GLU A 38 60.81 -3.62 10.56
C GLU A 38 59.91 -3.57 9.33
N TYR A 39 59.11 -4.61 9.11
CA TYR A 39 58.13 -4.63 8.03
C TYR A 39 57.01 -3.61 8.25
N HIS A 40 56.48 -3.54 9.49
CA HIS A 40 55.43 -2.59 9.88
C HIS A 40 55.82 -1.15 9.59
N LYS A 41 57.06 -0.77 9.92
CA LYS A 41 57.59 0.57 9.66
C LYS A 41 57.81 0.88 8.18
N LYS A 42 57.99 -0.15 7.34
CA LYS A 42 58.20 0.00 5.89
C LYS A 42 56.88 0.02 5.11
N CYS A 43 55.82 -0.56 5.67
CA CYS A 43 54.52 -0.60 5.02
C CYS A 43 53.83 0.77 5.03
N LYS A 44 53.34 1.24 3.86
CA LYS A 44 52.68 2.55 3.75
C LYS A 44 51.47 2.69 4.67
N ALA A 45 50.75 1.59 4.91
CA ALA A 45 49.55 1.57 5.74
C ALA A 45 49.88 1.66 7.24
N THR A 46 50.96 1.02 7.70
CA THR A 46 51.23 0.86 9.13
C THR A 46 52.46 1.61 9.65
N LYS A 47 53.20 2.32 8.77
CA LYS A 47 54.39 3.10 9.13
C LYS A 47 54.17 4.22 10.16
N SER A 48 52.94 4.73 10.28
CA SER A 48 52.56 5.77 11.23
C SER A 48 51.92 5.23 12.51
N HIS A 49 51.81 3.90 12.63
CA HIS A 49 51.23 3.30 13.82
C HIS A 49 52.16 3.45 15.03
N ASN A 50 51.55 3.57 16.19
CA ASN A 50 52.24 3.76 17.45
C ASN A 50 52.74 2.42 17.99
N LEU A 51 54.08 2.28 18.02
CA LEU A 51 54.78 1.07 18.44
C LEU A 51 55.40 1.23 19.83
N ILE A 52 54.72 0.65 20.81
CA ILE A 52 55.09 0.68 22.22
C ILE A 52 56.08 -0.45 22.52
N ASP A 53 57.18 -0.15 23.21
CA ASP A 53 58.13 -1.19 23.64
C ASP A 53 57.52 -2.01 24.78
N LEU A 54 57.37 -3.31 24.57
CA LEU A 54 56.79 -4.22 25.57
C LEU A 54 57.62 -4.22 26.86
N ALA A 55 58.94 -4.09 26.76
CA ALA A 55 59.82 -3.99 27.94
C ALA A 55 59.67 -2.63 28.65
N SER A 56 59.28 -1.57 27.94
CA SER A 56 58.98 -0.26 28.56
C SER A 56 57.58 -0.22 29.19
N MET A 57 56.62 -0.92 28.60
CA MET A 57 55.25 -1.03 29.10
C MET A 57 55.23 -1.84 30.39
N LEU A 58 55.97 -2.96 30.45
CA LEU A 58 56.20 -3.69 31.70
C LEU A 58 56.88 -2.81 32.76
N ARG A 59 57.89 -2.01 32.39
CA ARG A 59 58.61 -1.11 33.32
C ARG A 59 57.81 0.09 33.82
N SER A 60 56.79 0.52 33.08
CA SER A 60 55.93 1.66 33.47
C SER A 60 54.68 1.25 34.22
N THR A 61 54.24 -0.01 34.08
CA THR A 61 53.02 -0.53 34.72
C THR A 61 53.32 -1.37 35.97
N ILE A 62 54.56 -1.86 36.12
CA ILE A 62 55.03 -2.59 37.30
C ILE A 62 55.83 -1.61 38.17
N PRO A 63 55.45 -1.39 39.44
CA PRO A 63 56.25 -0.61 40.37
C PRO A 63 57.70 -1.12 40.39
N ASN A 64 58.66 -0.21 40.23
CA ASN A 64 60.07 -0.57 40.23
C ASN A 64 60.47 -0.98 41.65
N VAL A 65 61.18 -2.10 41.79
CA VAL A 65 61.68 -2.62 43.09
C VAL A 65 62.54 -1.57 43.81
N ASN A 66 63.13 -0.63 43.08
CA ASN A 66 63.95 0.47 43.58
C ASN A 66 63.26 1.83 43.39
N THR A 67 62.04 1.98 43.91
CA THR A 67 61.31 3.25 43.85
C THR A 67 61.94 4.25 44.82
N LEU A 68 62.26 5.46 44.32
CA LEU A 68 62.81 6.55 45.11
C LEU A 68 61.71 7.24 45.94
N CYS A 69 62.09 7.79 47.08
CA CYS A 69 61.20 8.57 47.91
C CYS A 69 60.89 9.92 47.27
N GLU A 70 59.59 10.23 47.12
CA GLU A 70 59.12 11.51 46.56
C GLU A 70 59.56 12.75 47.37
N PHE A 71 59.85 12.57 48.67
CA PHE A 71 60.26 13.65 49.57
C PHE A 71 61.77 13.71 49.82
N HIS A 72 62.51 12.67 49.45
CA HIS A 72 63.93 12.54 49.75
C HIS A 72 64.67 12.00 48.54
N GLU A 73 65.30 12.92 47.81
CA GLU A 73 66.11 12.63 46.63
C GLU A 73 67.19 11.58 46.93
N ASP A 74 67.40 10.68 45.97
CA ASP A 74 68.39 9.60 45.99
C ASP A 74 68.27 8.60 47.15
N VAL A 75 67.10 8.49 47.81
CA VAL A 75 66.84 7.48 48.85
C VAL A 75 65.70 6.55 48.44
N TYR A 76 65.94 5.23 48.55
CA TYR A 76 64.95 4.20 48.22
C TYR A 76 63.89 3.99 49.31
N LEU A 77 62.71 3.53 48.88
CA LEU A 77 61.61 3.12 49.76
C LEU A 77 61.86 1.70 50.29
N ASP A 78 62.44 1.60 51.48
CA ASP A 78 62.85 0.33 52.09
C ASP A 78 61.94 -0.14 53.24
N PHE A 79 60.98 0.70 53.67
CA PHE A 79 60.17 0.45 54.86
C PHE A 79 58.67 0.57 54.55
N TYR A 80 57.83 -0.10 55.34
CA TYR A 80 56.38 0.01 55.31
C TYR A 80 55.88 0.41 56.69
N CYS A 81 55.08 1.48 56.76
CA CYS A 81 54.45 1.94 58.00
C CYS A 81 53.03 1.39 58.09
N MET A 82 52.76 0.51 59.05
CA MET A 82 51.43 -0.09 59.22
C MET A 82 50.37 0.92 59.66
N GLN A 83 50.74 1.93 60.46
CA GLN A 83 49.79 2.95 60.92
C GLN A 83 49.26 3.84 59.79
N HIS A 84 50.08 4.08 58.76
CA HIS A 84 49.71 4.93 57.63
C HIS A 84 49.36 4.14 56.38
N ASP A 85 49.61 2.83 56.37
CA ASP A 85 49.47 1.94 55.22
C ASP A 85 50.23 2.44 53.97
N THR A 86 51.48 2.88 54.19
CA THR A 86 52.33 3.47 53.13
C THR A 86 53.75 2.95 53.18
N VAL A 87 54.38 2.82 52.02
CA VAL A 87 55.83 2.63 51.90
C VAL A 87 56.58 3.95 52.15
N CYS A 88 57.72 3.88 52.83
CA CYS A 88 58.51 5.05 53.23
C CYS A 88 60.02 4.74 53.19
N CYS A 89 60.85 5.78 53.13
CA CYS A 89 62.31 5.63 53.16
C CYS A 89 62.88 5.81 54.57
N ARG A 90 64.17 5.50 54.74
CA ARG A 90 64.89 5.67 56.01
C ARG A 90 64.80 7.09 56.58
N LYS A 91 64.76 8.13 55.74
CA LYS A 91 64.66 9.54 56.16
C LYS A 91 63.23 9.94 56.56
N CYS A 92 62.20 9.26 56.04
CA CYS A 92 60.81 9.51 56.41
C CYS A 92 60.47 9.05 57.83
N ILE A 93 61.21 8.07 58.35
CA ILE A 93 60.95 7.49 59.68
C ILE A 93 61.07 8.56 60.79
N PRO A 94 62.20 9.27 60.94
CA PRO A 94 62.33 10.29 61.98
C PRO A 94 61.52 11.57 61.71
N SER A 95 61.05 11.80 60.48
CA SER A 95 60.31 13.02 60.12
C SER A 95 58.79 12.82 60.22
N SER A 96 58.25 11.96 59.36
CA SER A 96 56.81 11.83 59.11
C SER A 96 56.20 10.65 59.84
N HIS A 97 57.03 9.69 60.27
CA HIS A 97 56.60 8.51 61.00
C HIS A 97 57.22 8.42 62.41
N GLN A 98 57.61 9.56 62.99
CA GLN A 98 58.32 9.62 64.28
C GLN A 98 57.52 8.98 65.43
N SER A 99 56.20 9.13 65.41
CA SER A 99 55.28 8.58 66.40
C SER A 99 54.73 7.20 66.04
N CYS A 100 55.11 6.64 64.88
CA CYS A 100 54.68 5.32 64.43
C CYS A 100 55.52 4.24 65.10
N LYS A 101 54.85 3.27 65.71
CA LYS A 101 55.50 2.17 66.43
C LYS A 101 55.76 0.95 65.55
N ASP A 102 55.07 0.85 64.43
CA ASP A 102 55.02 -0.36 63.60
C ASP A 102 55.49 -0.04 62.17
N VAL A 103 56.77 0.29 62.07
CA VAL A 103 57.47 0.47 60.78
C VAL A 103 58.37 -0.74 60.54
N LEU A 104 58.05 -1.51 59.51
CA LEU A 104 58.73 -2.76 59.15
C LEU A 104 59.61 -2.56 57.92
N LEU A 105 60.61 -3.41 57.73
CA LEU A 105 61.28 -3.52 56.43
C LEU A 105 60.25 -4.00 55.39
N LEU A 106 60.25 -3.39 54.21
CA LEU A 106 59.31 -3.72 53.15
C LEU A 106 59.42 -5.20 52.73
N GLU A 107 60.64 -5.76 52.73
CA GLU A 107 60.88 -7.18 52.48
C GLU A 107 60.12 -8.07 53.47
N VAL A 108 60.15 -7.74 54.76
CA VAL A 108 59.43 -8.47 55.82
C VAL A 108 57.92 -8.31 55.69
N ALA A 109 57.44 -7.10 55.39
CA ALA A 109 56.02 -6.84 55.15
C ALA A 109 55.47 -7.58 53.91
N SER A 110 56.33 -7.88 52.93
CA SER A 110 55.96 -8.49 51.65
C SER A 110 56.23 -10.00 51.53
N GLU A 111 56.86 -10.62 52.53
CA GLU A 111 57.41 -12.00 52.48
C GLU A 111 56.39 -13.06 52.02
N HIS A 112 55.10 -12.84 52.30
CA HIS A 112 54.01 -13.76 51.96
C HIS A 112 52.92 -13.15 51.08
N ILE A 113 53.16 -11.99 50.46
CA ILE A 113 52.14 -11.27 49.68
C ILE A 113 51.58 -12.12 48.54
N LYS A 114 52.41 -12.96 47.92
CA LYS A 114 52.04 -13.85 46.79
C LYS A 114 51.04 -14.94 47.16
N ILE A 115 50.97 -15.32 48.44
CA ILE A 115 50.06 -16.35 48.96
C ILE A 115 49.01 -15.73 49.90
N SER A 116 48.96 -14.39 49.96
CA SER A 116 47.99 -13.69 50.79
C SER A 116 46.62 -13.71 50.13
N SER A 117 45.58 -13.88 50.94
CA SER A 117 44.20 -13.78 50.45
C SER A 117 43.92 -12.41 49.84
N ALA A 118 44.53 -11.33 50.34
CA ALA A 118 44.37 -9.99 49.80
C ALA A 118 44.81 -9.89 48.33
N PHE A 119 45.95 -10.49 47.97
CA PHE A 119 46.40 -10.54 46.58
C PHE A 119 45.48 -11.43 45.73
N ASP A 120 45.15 -12.63 46.22
CA ASP A 120 44.29 -13.58 45.51
C ASP A 120 42.88 -13.02 45.26
N ASP A 121 42.29 -12.35 46.25
CA ASP A 121 40.97 -11.72 46.17
C ASP A 121 41.00 -10.55 45.19
N THR A 122 42.03 -9.69 45.26
CA THR A 122 42.21 -8.58 44.32
C THR A 122 42.39 -9.09 42.89
N PHE A 123 43.22 -10.12 42.69
CA PHE A 123 43.44 -10.74 41.39
C PHE A 123 42.15 -11.37 40.84
N ARG A 124 41.41 -12.10 41.67
CA ARG A 124 40.12 -12.70 41.31
C ARG A 124 39.09 -11.64 40.95
N GLU A 125 39.03 -10.54 41.68
CA GLU A 125 38.10 -9.45 41.40
C GLU A 125 38.42 -8.79 40.06
N TRP A 126 39.69 -8.52 39.75
CA TRP A 126 40.08 -8.03 38.44
C TRP A 126 39.72 -9.00 37.30
N GLN A 127 39.85 -10.31 37.51
CA GLN A 127 39.39 -11.31 36.54
C GLN A 127 37.86 -11.28 36.36
N ASN A 128 37.10 -11.10 37.45
CA ASN A 128 35.64 -11.00 37.41
C ASN A 128 35.18 -9.73 36.68
N ILE A 129 35.81 -8.59 36.96
CA ILE A 129 35.56 -7.32 36.27
C ILE A 129 35.84 -7.48 34.78
N HIS A 130 36.98 -8.06 34.42
CA HIS A 130 37.36 -8.28 33.02
C HIS A 130 36.35 -9.15 32.27
N LYS A 131 35.94 -10.29 32.85
CA LYS A 131 34.91 -11.17 32.27
C LYS A 131 33.56 -10.45 32.14
N THR A 132 33.15 -9.74 33.17
CA THR A 132 31.88 -8.98 33.18
C THR A 132 31.86 -7.94 32.06
N LEU A 133 32.95 -7.20 31.89
CA LEU A 133 33.08 -6.20 30.83
C LEU A 133 33.09 -6.85 29.43
N GLU A 134 33.70 -8.02 29.27
CA GLU A 134 33.64 -8.76 27.99
C GLU A 134 32.23 -9.23 27.64
N HIS A 135 31.49 -9.78 28.61
CA HIS A 135 30.08 -10.13 28.41
C HIS A 135 29.23 -8.90 28.10
N LEU A 136 29.44 -7.79 28.80
CA LEU A 136 28.70 -6.55 28.57
C LEU A 136 28.97 -5.99 27.17
N ARG A 137 30.23 -6.01 26.73
CA ARG A 137 30.62 -5.61 25.37
C ARG A 137 29.95 -6.47 24.31
N GLN A 138 29.92 -7.79 24.51
CA GLN A 138 29.26 -8.72 23.60
C GLN A 138 27.76 -8.44 23.51
N ASN A 139 27.09 -8.27 24.66
CA ASN A 139 25.66 -7.94 24.71
C ASN A 139 25.35 -6.62 24.00
N PHE A 140 26.20 -5.58 24.13
CA PHE A 140 26.02 -4.35 23.38
C PHE A 140 26.11 -4.57 21.87
N ASN A 141 27.09 -5.34 21.41
CA ASN A 141 27.23 -5.64 19.99
C ASN A 141 26.05 -6.45 19.45
N ASP A 142 25.58 -7.44 20.21
CA ASP A 142 24.43 -8.26 19.83
C ASP A 142 23.15 -7.43 19.77
N ASN A 143 22.90 -6.57 20.77
CA ASN A 143 21.76 -5.65 20.78
C ASN A 143 21.79 -4.66 19.59
N VAL A 144 22.96 -4.12 19.23
CA VAL A 144 23.10 -3.26 18.03
C VAL A 144 22.72 -4.04 16.76
N ASN A 145 23.12 -5.30 16.65
CA ASN A 145 22.78 -6.14 15.50
C ASN A 145 21.28 -6.50 15.46
N GLU A 146 20.69 -6.79 16.62
CA GLU A 146 19.25 -7.04 16.75
C GLU A 146 18.43 -5.80 16.37
N LEU A 147 18.82 -4.61 16.83
CA LEU A 147 18.17 -3.35 16.46
C LEU A 147 18.21 -3.11 14.95
N LYS A 148 19.36 -3.33 14.30
CA LYS A 148 19.48 -3.21 12.83
C LYS A 148 18.61 -4.21 12.08
N LYS A 149 18.51 -5.45 12.58
CA LYS A 149 17.63 -6.48 12.01
C LYS A 149 16.16 -6.10 12.19
N SER A 150 15.78 -5.60 13.36
CA SER A 150 14.43 -5.14 13.67
C SER A 150 14.03 -3.96 12.76
N GLU A 151 14.89 -2.96 12.59
CA GLU A 151 14.68 -1.84 11.66
C GLU A 151 14.40 -2.35 10.24
N SER A 152 15.23 -3.28 9.75
CA SER A 152 15.08 -3.86 8.42
C SER A 152 13.78 -4.65 8.27
N SER A 153 13.39 -5.44 9.28
CA SER A 153 12.13 -6.19 9.32
C SER A 153 10.93 -5.25 9.27
N ILE A 154 10.90 -4.25 10.15
CA ILE A 154 9.81 -3.27 10.22
C ILE A 154 9.68 -2.52 8.90
N CYS A 155 10.80 -2.13 8.30
CA CYS A 155 10.79 -1.48 6.98
C CYS A 155 10.19 -2.37 5.89
N GLU A 156 10.47 -3.68 5.89
CA GLU A 156 9.87 -4.61 4.93
C GLU A 156 8.38 -4.85 5.23
N GLU A 157 7.98 -4.95 6.50
CA GLU A 157 6.57 -5.05 6.90
C GLU A 157 5.77 -3.84 6.40
N VAL A 158 6.28 -2.62 6.59
CA VAL A 158 5.66 -1.39 6.07
C VAL A 158 5.56 -1.42 4.54
N ARG A 159 6.59 -1.92 3.84
CA ARG A 159 6.55 -2.06 2.36
C ARG A 159 5.52 -3.07 1.90
N VAL A 160 5.43 -4.22 2.57
CA VAL A 160 4.41 -5.25 2.29
C VAL A 160 3.01 -4.68 2.52
N TRP A 161 2.81 -3.97 3.63
CA TRP A 161 1.54 -3.34 3.94
C TRP A 161 1.13 -2.30 2.89
N LYS A 162 2.06 -1.40 2.50
CA LYS A 162 1.84 -0.44 1.39
C LYS A 162 1.43 -1.15 0.09
N ARG A 163 2.14 -2.23 -0.28
CA ARG A 163 1.80 -3.00 -1.49
C ARG A 163 0.41 -3.62 -1.40
N ASN A 164 0.00 -4.10 -0.23
CA ASN A 164 -1.34 -4.64 -0.01
C ASN A 164 -2.41 -3.55 -0.17
N LEU A 165 -2.20 -2.36 0.40
CA LEU A 165 -3.10 -1.22 0.24
C LEU A 165 -3.29 -0.84 -1.23
N ILE A 166 -2.19 -0.73 -1.99
CA ILE A 166 -2.24 -0.44 -3.43
C ILE A 166 -3.02 -1.53 -4.18
N LYS A 167 -2.79 -2.80 -3.86
CA LYS A 167 -3.54 -3.91 -4.47
C LYS A 167 -5.04 -3.80 -4.24
N GLN A 168 -5.46 -3.49 -3.01
CA GLN A 168 -6.88 -3.31 -2.68
C GLN A 168 -7.49 -2.15 -3.46
N ILE A 169 -6.80 -1.01 -3.56
CA ILE A 169 -7.24 0.14 -4.36
C ILE A 169 -7.42 -0.25 -5.82
N ASN A 170 -6.45 -0.95 -6.42
CA ASN A 170 -6.54 -1.41 -7.80
C ASN A 170 -7.72 -2.38 -8.01
N THR A 171 -7.99 -3.26 -7.04
CA THR A 171 -9.16 -4.16 -7.10
C THR A 171 -10.47 -3.39 -7.07
N PHE A 172 -10.57 -2.34 -6.24
CA PHE A 172 -11.76 -1.49 -6.23
C PHE A 172 -11.93 -0.71 -7.53
N GLU A 173 -10.84 -0.17 -8.08
CA GLU A 173 -10.86 0.51 -9.38
C GLU A 173 -11.40 -0.42 -10.47
N GLU A 174 -10.88 -1.65 -10.55
CA GLU A 174 -11.29 -2.62 -11.55
C GLU A 174 -12.76 -3.01 -11.38
N LYS A 175 -13.23 -3.20 -10.13
CA LYS A 175 -14.64 -3.48 -9.85
C LYS A 175 -15.55 -2.35 -10.32
N ILE A 176 -15.21 -1.09 -10.02
CA ILE A 176 -16.00 0.07 -10.45
C ILE A 176 -16.03 0.18 -11.98
N LYS A 177 -14.91 -0.11 -12.66
CA LYS A 177 -14.86 -0.14 -14.13
C LYS A 177 -15.77 -1.22 -14.72
N ILE A 178 -15.76 -2.41 -14.14
CA ILE A 178 -16.62 -3.53 -14.55
C ILE A 178 -18.09 -3.15 -14.34
N ASP A 179 -18.45 -2.63 -13.16
CA ASP A 179 -19.81 -2.21 -12.84
C ASP A 179 -20.29 -1.11 -13.79
N LEU A 180 -19.43 -0.12 -14.09
CA LEU A 180 -19.71 0.92 -15.10
C LEU A 180 -19.98 0.35 -16.48
N SER A 181 -19.13 -0.58 -16.93
CA SER A 181 -19.26 -1.20 -18.25
C SER A 181 -20.55 -2.01 -18.36
N ASN A 182 -20.92 -2.71 -17.29
CA ASN A 182 -22.16 -3.50 -17.23
C ASN A 182 -23.39 -2.60 -17.26
N ASP A 183 -23.42 -1.54 -16.44
CA ASP A 183 -24.51 -0.56 -16.42
C ASP A 183 -24.64 0.14 -17.78
N MET A 184 -23.52 0.57 -18.37
CA MET A 184 -23.51 1.18 -19.70
C MET A 184 -24.06 0.25 -20.77
N THR A 185 -23.65 -1.02 -20.77
CA THR A 185 -24.11 -2.01 -21.76
C THR A 185 -25.62 -2.25 -21.62
N ARG A 186 -26.11 -2.41 -20.38
CA ARG A 186 -27.53 -2.56 -20.08
C ARG A 186 -28.34 -1.38 -20.60
N ASP A 187 -27.91 -0.16 -20.29
CA ASP A 187 -28.64 1.05 -20.64
C ASP A 187 -28.61 1.30 -22.16
N LEU A 188 -27.47 1.03 -22.82
CA LEU A 188 -27.36 1.07 -24.28
C LEU A 188 -28.30 0.08 -24.97
N ASP A 189 -28.38 -1.15 -24.49
CA ASP A 189 -29.26 -2.16 -25.09
C ASP A 189 -30.74 -1.82 -24.88
N GLN A 190 -31.10 -1.25 -23.73
CA GLN A 190 -32.44 -0.73 -23.50
C GLN A 190 -32.77 0.43 -24.45
N LEU A 191 -31.85 1.37 -24.66
CA LEU A 191 -32.02 2.48 -25.60
C LEU A 191 -32.11 2.00 -27.04
N LYS A 192 -31.30 1.03 -27.45
CA LYS A 192 -31.38 0.42 -28.79
C LYS A 192 -32.75 -0.21 -29.01
N LYS A 193 -33.25 -0.99 -28.05
CA LYS A 193 -34.58 -1.62 -28.15
C LYS A 193 -35.68 -0.57 -28.34
N LEU A 194 -35.70 0.47 -27.48
CA LEU A 194 -36.66 1.57 -27.61
C LEU A 194 -36.53 2.30 -28.95
N ASN A 195 -35.30 2.50 -29.44
CA ASN A 195 -35.05 3.14 -30.73
C ASN A 195 -35.54 2.29 -31.90
N THR A 196 -35.36 0.97 -31.87
CA THR A 196 -35.90 0.06 -32.88
C THR A 196 -37.43 0.09 -32.89
N GLU A 197 -38.08 -0.02 -31.72
CA GLU A 197 -39.54 0.10 -31.61
C GLU A 197 -40.05 1.46 -32.14
N THR A 198 -39.30 2.54 -31.85
CA THR A 198 -39.62 3.89 -32.35
C THR A 198 -39.46 3.98 -33.86
N SER A 199 -38.39 3.41 -34.43
CA SER A 199 -38.12 3.42 -35.87
C SER A 199 -39.18 2.64 -36.64
N GLU A 200 -39.55 1.46 -36.16
CA GLU A 200 -40.62 0.66 -36.78
C GLU A 200 -41.95 1.40 -36.80
N LEU A 201 -42.33 2.04 -35.68
CA LEU A 201 -43.55 2.84 -35.62
C LEU A 201 -43.46 4.08 -36.52
N HIS A 202 -42.30 4.74 -36.55
CA HIS A 202 -42.04 5.89 -37.42
C HIS A 202 -42.24 5.53 -38.89
N ASP A 203 -41.65 4.43 -39.36
CA ASP A 203 -41.73 4.00 -40.77
C ASP A 203 -43.17 3.61 -41.13
N ASN A 204 -43.85 2.87 -40.25
CA ASN A 204 -45.28 2.56 -40.38
C ASN A 204 -46.18 3.80 -40.49
N VAL A 205 -45.89 4.86 -39.72
CA VAL A 205 -46.64 6.12 -39.76
C VAL A 205 -46.31 6.91 -41.03
N LYS A 206 -45.04 6.91 -41.45
CA LYS A 206 -44.56 7.58 -42.66
C LYS A 206 -45.17 6.97 -43.92
N GLU A 207 -45.13 5.65 -44.07
CA GLU A 207 -45.72 4.93 -45.22
C GLU A 207 -47.21 5.22 -45.33
N ARG A 208 -47.97 5.06 -44.23
CA ARG A 208 -49.39 5.43 -44.19
C ARG A 208 -49.62 6.89 -44.56
N GLY A 209 -48.79 7.81 -44.05
CA GLY A 209 -48.86 9.22 -44.39
C GLY A 209 -48.70 9.47 -45.90
N GLN A 210 -47.79 8.76 -46.56
CA GLN A 210 -47.57 8.84 -48.00
C GLN A 210 -48.75 8.27 -48.80
N GLU A 211 -49.30 7.13 -48.39
CA GLU A 211 -50.52 6.55 -49.01
C GLU A 211 -51.71 7.52 -48.92
N LEU A 212 -51.92 8.13 -47.76
CA LEU A 212 -52.98 9.11 -47.54
C LEU A 212 -52.79 10.36 -48.41
N GLN A 213 -51.55 10.82 -48.56
CA GLN A 213 -51.22 11.95 -49.43
C GLN A 213 -51.50 11.62 -50.90
N PHE A 214 -51.09 10.43 -51.37
CA PHE A 214 -51.36 9.97 -52.73
C PHE A 214 -52.86 9.85 -53.01
N LEU A 215 -53.62 9.23 -52.11
CA LEU A 215 -55.07 9.11 -52.24
C LEU A 215 -55.77 10.47 -52.23
N LYS A 216 -55.26 11.44 -51.48
CA LYS A 216 -55.78 12.81 -51.48
C LYS A 216 -55.58 13.52 -52.82
N GLU A 217 -54.46 13.27 -53.50
CA GLU A 217 -54.13 13.91 -54.77
C GLU A 217 -54.81 13.23 -55.98
N TYR A 218 -54.92 11.90 -55.98
CA TYR A 218 -55.33 11.14 -57.17
C TYR A 218 -56.55 10.21 -56.94
N GLY A 219 -57.02 10.05 -55.70
CA GLY A 219 -58.10 9.13 -55.34
C GLY A 219 -59.51 9.69 -55.59
N SER A 220 -60.47 8.80 -55.84
CA SER A 220 -61.89 9.15 -55.93
C SER A 220 -62.51 9.43 -54.55
N ASN A 221 -63.61 10.19 -54.52
CA ASN A 221 -64.35 10.48 -53.29
C ASN A 221 -64.76 9.22 -52.51
N ASN A 222 -65.13 8.15 -53.21
CA ASN A 222 -65.51 6.87 -52.58
C ASN A 222 -64.31 6.20 -51.91
N GLN A 223 -63.13 6.21 -52.55
CA GLN A 223 -61.90 5.68 -51.97
C GLN A 223 -61.46 6.49 -50.74
N LEU A 224 -61.57 7.82 -50.80
CA LEU A 224 -61.29 8.70 -49.67
C LEU A 224 -62.24 8.45 -48.49
N TYR A 225 -63.53 8.25 -48.76
CA TYR A 225 -64.53 7.97 -47.74
C TYR A 225 -64.28 6.61 -47.04
N LEU A 226 -64.03 5.54 -47.82
CA LEU A 226 -63.70 4.22 -47.27
C LEU A 226 -62.43 4.28 -46.40
N MET A 227 -61.37 4.90 -46.92
CA MET A 227 -60.12 5.12 -46.18
C MET A 227 -60.38 5.84 -44.86
N LEU A 228 -61.14 6.95 -44.85
CA LEU A 228 -61.44 7.72 -43.63
C LEU A 228 -62.14 6.86 -42.58
N THR A 229 -63.07 6.00 -43.00
CA THR A 229 -63.80 5.10 -42.10
C THR A 229 -62.95 3.96 -41.56
N GLU A 230 -62.03 3.42 -42.36
CA GLU A 230 -61.10 2.34 -41.96
C GLU A 230 -59.98 2.86 -41.05
N GLN A 231 -59.34 3.97 -41.44
CA GLN A 231 -58.18 4.54 -40.75
C GLN A 231 -58.56 5.25 -39.45
N GLY A 232 -59.78 5.80 -39.35
CA GLY A 232 -60.24 6.54 -38.16
C GLY A 232 -60.16 5.73 -36.85
N LYS A 233 -60.29 4.39 -36.92
CA LYS A 233 -60.12 3.49 -35.77
C LYS A 233 -58.65 3.18 -35.46
N GLY A 234 -57.80 3.08 -36.49
CA GLY A 234 -56.38 2.74 -36.36
C GLY A 234 -55.52 3.87 -35.81
N VAL A 235 -55.81 5.12 -36.20
CA VAL A 235 -55.05 6.31 -35.78
C VAL A 235 -55.08 6.50 -34.25
N GLN A 236 -56.22 6.20 -33.61
CA GLN A 236 -56.32 6.34 -32.14
C GLN A 236 -55.37 5.40 -31.38
N ASN A 237 -55.09 4.21 -31.92
CA ASN A 237 -54.15 3.27 -31.30
C ASN A 237 -52.71 3.76 -31.43
N VAL A 238 -52.34 4.32 -32.60
CA VAL A 238 -51.02 4.92 -32.82
C VAL A 238 -50.83 6.14 -31.93
N VAL A 239 -51.84 7.01 -31.81
CA VAL A 239 -51.84 8.17 -30.90
C VAL A 239 -51.53 7.75 -29.46
N LYS A 240 -52.25 6.74 -28.93
CA LYS A 240 -52.02 6.22 -27.58
C LYS A 240 -50.59 5.69 -27.42
N ARG A 241 -50.10 4.93 -28.40
CA ARG A 241 -48.75 4.36 -28.36
C ARG A 241 -47.67 5.44 -28.35
N VAL A 242 -47.79 6.46 -29.20
CA VAL A 242 -46.86 7.60 -29.24
C VAL A 242 -46.88 8.37 -27.92
N GLN A 243 -48.06 8.57 -27.32
CA GLN A 243 -48.18 9.20 -26.00
C GLN A 243 -47.50 8.39 -24.90
N GLU A 244 -47.71 7.07 -24.86
CA GLU A 244 -47.05 6.17 -23.90
C GLU A 244 -45.52 6.20 -24.05
N MET A 245 -45.02 6.16 -25.28
CA MET A 245 -43.57 6.22 -25.56
C MET A 245 -42.98 7.57 -25.13
N THR A 246 -43.68 8.67 -25.42
CA THR A 246 -43.27 10.02 -25.02
C THR A 246 -43.34 10.22 -23.50
N LEU A 247 -44.26 9.57 -22.77
CA LEU A 247 -44.34 9.72 -21.31
C LEU A 247 -43.36 8.80 -20.56
N SER A 248 -43.04 7.65 -21.14
CA SER A 248 -42.17 6.64 -20.51
C SER A 248 -40.68 6.88 -20.75
N TYR A 249 -40.31 7.55 -21.83
CA TYR A 249 -38.91 7.85 -22.13
C TYR A 249 -38.33 8.81 -21.09
N LYS A 250 -37.11 8.51 -20.63
CA LYS A 250 -36.33 9.36 -19.74
C LYS A 250 -34.89 9.39 -20.24
N LYS A 251 -34.26 10.56 -20.14
CA LYS A 251 -32.85 10.71 -20.47
C LYS A 251 -32.01 10.12 -19.34
N THR A 252 -31.28 9.05 -19.62
CA THR A 252 -30.37 8.42 -18.66
C THR A 252 -28.97 9.04 -18.72
N ARG A 253 -28.38 9.27 -17.54
CA ARG A 253 -26.95 9.57 -17.37
C ARG A 253 -26.39 8.77 -16.20
N LEU A 254 -25.12 8.39 -16.28
CA LEU A 254 -24.38 7.75 -15.19
C LEU A 254 -23.56 8.78 -14.43
N LYS A 255 -23.53 8.67 -13.10
CA LYS A 255 -22.77 9.55 -12.21
C LYS A 255 -21.94 8.72 -11.24
N PHE A 256 -20.69 9.13 -11.04
CA PHE A 256 -19.83 8.55 -10.00
C PHE A 256 -19.85 9.42 -8.75
N GLU A 257 -20.08 8.80 -7.59
CA GLU A 257 -20.09 9.46 -6.29
C GLU A 257 -18.99 8.84 -5.41
N LYS A 258 -18.00 9.66 -5.06
CA LYS A 258 -16.87 9.27 -4.21
C LYS A 258 -17.26 9.32 -2.73
N THR A 259 -16.66 8.44 -1.93
CA THR A 259 -16.72 8.53 -0.47
C THR A 259 -15.89 9.73 0.03
N ALA A 260 -16.30 10.32 1.16
CA ALA A 260 -15.67 11.53 1.70
C ALA A 260 -14.25 11.27 2.23
N ASP A 261 -14.07 10.12 2.89
CA ASP A 261 -12.78 9.60 3.33
C ASP A 261 -12.43 8.34 2.54
N ILE A 262 -11.12 8.06 2.41
CA ILE A 262 -10.63 6.80 1.85
C ILE A 262 -10.90 5.71 2.90
N ASP A 263 -12.13 5.21 2.95
CA ASP A 263 -12.46 3.96 3.61
C ASP A 263 -12.04 2.83 2.68
N LEU A 264 -11.09 1.99 3.11
CA LEU A 264 -10.67 0.80 2.38
C LEU A 264 -11.78 -0.25 2.22
N LYS A 265 -12.99 0.02 2.73
CA LYS A 265 -14.20 -0.76 2.44
C LYS A 265 -14.96 -0.27 1.21
N SER A 266 -14.88 1.01 0.85
CA SER A 266 -15.60 1.60 -0.28
C SER A 266 -14.99 2.93 -0.74
N ILE A 267 -14.65 3.05 -2.02
CA ILE A 267 -14.09 4.28 -2.62
C ILE A 267 -15.13 5.10 -3.42
N GLY A 268 -16.34 4.57 -3.57
CA GLY A 268 -17.43 5.22 -4.27
C GLY A 268 -18.41 4.25 -4.94
N SER A 269 -19.45 4.80 -5.54
CA SER A 269 -20.49 4.05 -6.25
C SER A 269 -20.94 4.77 -7.51
N ILE A 270 -21.43 4.00 -8.47
CA ILE A 270 -22.06 4.51 -9.69
C ILE A 270 -23.57 4.53 -9.48
N SER A 271 -24.22 5.62 -9.87
CA SER A 271 -25.67 5.76 -9.83
C SER A 271 -26.23 6.19 -11.18
N GLU A 272 -27.41 5.66 -11.51
CA GLU A 272 -28.16 6.04 -12.69
C GLU A 272 -29.07 7.23 -12.36
N VAL A 273 -29.01 8.30 -13.16
CA VAL A 273 -29.89 9.46 -13.04
C VAL A 273 -30.77 9.54 -14.28
N LYS A 274 -32.09 9.50 -14.07
CA LYS A 274 -33.12 9.59 -15.11
C LYS A 274 -33.80 10.94 -15.08
N GLU A 275 -33.65 11.73 -16.13
CA GLU A 275 -34.23 13.05 -16.26
C GLU A 275 -35.38 13.06 -17.27
N ALA A 276 -36.34 13.96 -17.06
CA ALA A 276 -37.42 14.20 -18.01
C ALA A 276 -36.90 14.84 -19.30
N HIS A 277 -37.68 14.77 -20.38
CA HIS A 277 -37.37 15.38 -21.66
C HIS A 277 -38.46 16.37 -22.09
N ASP A 278 -38.13 17.26 -23.02
CA ASP A 278 -39.05 18.29 -23.50
C ASP A 278 -39.93 17.85 -24.68
N ILE A 279 -39.82 16.58 -25.12
CA ILE A 279 -40.65 16.05 -26.21
C ILE A 279 -42.12 16.03 -25.77
N GLN A 280 -42.97 16.71 -26.53
CA GLN A 280 -44.42 16.76 -26.31
C GLN A 280 -45.16 16.31 -27.58
N TYR A 281 -46.09 15.38 -27.42
CA TYR A 281 -47.02 14.98 -28.48
C TYR A 281 -48.40 15.56 -28.23
N SER A 282 -48.89 16.38 -29.17
CA SER A 282 -50.22 17.00 -29.09
C SER A 282 -51.19 16.33 -30.09
N PRO A 283 -52.16 15.52 -29.62
CA PRO A 283 -53.10 14.85 -30.50
C PRO A 283 -54.11 15.84 -31.12
N VAL A 284 -54.48 15.62 -32.38
CA VAL A 284 -55.55 16.36 -33.06
C VAL A 284 -56.90 15.66 -32.83
N LYS A 285 -57.98 16.42 -32.59
CA LYS A 285 -59.33 15.86 -32.54
C LYS A 285 -59.76 15.39 -33.93
N LEU A 286 -59.87 14.07 -34.11
CA LEU A 286 -60.37 13.46 -35.34
C LEU A 286 -61.88 13.69 -35.48
N GLN A 287 -62.31 14.22 -36.62
CA GLN A 287 -63.74 14.33 -36.97
C GLN A 287 -64.20 13.07 -37.71
N GLN A 288 -65.45 12.66 -37.49
CA GLN A 288 -66.06 11.60 -38.29
C GLN A 288 -66.38 12.11 -39.69
N ALA A 289 -66.30 11.22 -40.70
CA ALA A 289 -66.78 11.53 -42.03
C ALA A 289 -68.28 11.83 -41.97
N HIS A 290 -68.68 13.07 -42.24
CA HIS A 290 -70.08 13.45 -42.29
C HIS A 290 -70.66 13.01 -43.65
N VAL A 291 -71.69 12.17 -43.63
CA VAL A 291 -72.59 12.02 -44.78
C VAL A 291 -73.52 13.22 -44.73
N GLN A 292 -73.24 14.26 -45.52
CA GLN A 292 -74.27 15.21 -45.92
C GLN A 292 -74.87 14.64 -47.21
N PRO A 293 -75.97 13.87 -47.17
CA PRO A 293 -76.69 13.62 -48.40
C PRO A 293 -77.31 14.96 -48.76
N GLU A 294 -76.77 15.64 -49.77
CA GLU A 294 -77.63 16.51 -50.57
C GLU A 294 -78.83 15.65 -50.94
N ARG A 295 -80.04 16.08 -50.57
CA ARG A 295 -81.27 15.36 -50.86
C ARG A 295 -81.31 15.06 -52.36
N VAL A 296 -80.94 13.85 -52.75
CA VAL A 296 -81.21 13.36 -54.10
C VAL A 296 -82.41 12.46 -53.98
N ASP A 297 -83.56 12.97 -54.44
CA ASP A 297 -84.85 12.27 -54.53
C ASP A 297 -84.78 10.94 -55.30
N THR A 298 -83.63 10.59 -55.87
CA THR A 298 -83.32 9.35 -56.60
C THR A 298 -83.24 8.09 -55.72
N ILE A 299 -82.91 8.18 -54.44
CA ILE A 299 -82.83 6.96 -53.59
C ILE A 299 -84.24 6.38 -53.32
N LEU A 300 -85.26 7.24 -53.21
CA LEU A 300 -86.64 6.80 -53.04
C LEU A 300 -87.21 6.14 -54.31
N THR A 301 -86.81 6.61 -55.50
CA THR A 301 -87.23 6.00 -56.77
C THR A 301 -86.54 4.66 -57.02
N PHE A 302 -85.27 4.50 -56.66
CA PHE A 302 -84.57 3.21 -56.81
C PHE A 302 -85.13 2.11 -55.89
N LYS A 303 -85.42 2.44 -54.61
CA LYS A 303 -86.07 1.48 -53.70
C LYS A 303 -87.48 1.11 -54.16
N LYS A 304 -88.27 2.06 -54.67
CA LYS A 304 -89.60 1.77 -55.25
C LYS A 304 -89.50 0.85 -56.46
N ALA A 305 -88.58 1.11 -57.39
CA ALA A 305 -88.39 0.30 -58.60
C ALA A 305 -87.99 -1.16 -58.29
N ILE A 306 -87.10 -1.38 -57.32
CA ILE A 306 -86.71 -2.73 -56.88
C ILE A 306 -87.88 -3.44 -56.18
N THR A 307 -88.65 -2.72 -55.37
CA THR A 307 -89.82 -3.29 -54.67
C THR A 307 -90.95 -3.65 -55.66
N GLU A 308 -91.12 -2.89 -56.74
CA GLU A 308 -92.08 -3.19 -57.80
C GLU A 308 -91.63 -4.37 -58.69
N GLN A 309 -90.34 -4.46 -59.04
CA GLN A 309 -89.80 -5.63 -59.74
C GLN A 309 -89.94 -6.93 -58.93
N LEU A 310 -89.69 -6.90 -57.62
CA LEU A 310 -89.85 -8.06 -56.73
C LEU A 310 -91.32 -8.48 -56.57
N LYS A 311 -92.28 -7.55 -56.66
CA LYS A 311 -93.71 -7.86 -56.64
C LYS A 311 -94.21 -8.48 -57.96
N LEU A 312 -93.62 -8.09 -59.09
CA LEU A 312 -93.93 -8.64 -60.41
C LEU A 312 -93.41 -10.08 -60.56
N THR A 313 -92.19 -10.37 -60.09
CA THR A 313 -91.61 -11.72 -60.13
C THR A 313 -92.31 -12.70 -59.18
N ASN A 314 -92.77 -12.24 -58.00
CA ASN A 314 -93.55 -13.09 -57.09
C ASN A 314 -94.99 -13.36 -57.54
N LYS A 315 -95.57 -12.55 -58.44
CA LYS A 315 -96.90 -12.84 -59.02
C LYS A 315 -96.85 -13.87 -60.14
N LEU A 316 -95.76 -13.93 -60.91
CA LEU A 316 -95.60 -14.89 -62.01
C LEU A 316 -95.34 -16.32 -61.52
N HIS A 317 -94.87 -16.52 -60.29
CA HIS A 317 -94.57 -17.86 -59.76
C HIS A 317 -95.75 -18.58 -59.09
N ILE A 318 -96.87 -17.89 -58.85
CA ILE A 318 -98.04 -18.45 -58.13
C ILE A 318 -99.18 -18.85 -59.09
N SER A 319 -99.14 -18.46 -60.36
CA SER A 319 -100.19 -18.78 -61.35
C SER A 319 -99.99 -20.07 -62.15
N ASP A 320 -98.83 -20.74 -62.08
CA ASP A 320 -98.51 -21.92 -62.92
C ASP A 320 -98.54 -23.27 -62.17
N LEU A 321 -99.23 -23.36 -61.02
CA LEU A 321 -99.28 -24.59 -60.19
C LEU A 321 -100.69 -25.04 -59.79
N ALA A 322 -101.72 -24.63 -60.53
CA ALA A 322 -103.07 -25.16 -60.37
C ALA A 322 -103.66 -25.57 -61.72
N ILE A 323 -103.50 -26.85 -62.07
CA ILE A 323 -104.46 -27.77 -62.69
C ILE A 323 -103.94 -29.20 -62.51
#